data_AF-A0A522KHT3-F1
#
_entry.id   AF-A0A522KHT3-F1
#
_cell.length_a   1.000
_cell.length_b   1.000
_cell.length_c   1.000
_cell.angle_alpha   90.00
_cell.angle_beta   90.00
_cell.angle_gamma   90.00
#
_symmetry.space_group_name_H-M   'P 1'
#
loop_
_entity.id
_entity.type
_entity.pdbx_description
1 polymer ?
#
loop_
_entity_poly.entity_id
_entity_poly.type
_entity_poly.pdbx_seq_one_letter_code
_entity_poly.pdbx_strand_id
1 'polypeptide(L)'
;MRSELASLAWLAVTLGGYYLLKPLYRRLPRWWTSPLFTVPVLLIALGLLFGMDYPVYSRDTHWLVLMLGPATVAFALPIWRYRRLIRQHWAALLAGVLGGSTVAMSSAWGLAT
;
A
#
# COMPACT_ATOMS: atom_id res chain seq x y z
N MET A 1 18.43 -17.25 12.21
CA MET A 1 19.24 -16.05 12.55
C MET A 1 19.57 -15.17 11.36
N ARG A 2 20.15 -15.68 10.25
CA ARG A 2 20.43 -14.83 9.06
C ARG A 2 19.18 -14.26 8.37
N SER A 3 18.08 -15.03 8.35
CA SER A 3 16.80 -14.59 7.77
C SER A 3 16.15 -13.46 8.57
N GLU A 4 16.09 -13.57 9.90
CA GLU A 4 15.43 -12.54 10.74
C GLU A 4 16.11 -11.17 10.68
N LEU A 5 17.44 -11.15 10.54
CA LEU A 5 18.19 -9.90 10.32
C LEU A 5 17.83 -9.25 8.98
N ALA A 6 17.59 -10.05 7.94
CA ALA A 6 17.13 -9.55 6.64
C ALA A 6 15.70 -9.01 6.74
N SER A 7 14.78 -9.70 7.42
CA SER A 7 13.40 -9.26 7.62
C SER A 7 13.34 -7.94 8.42
N LEU A 8 14.16 -7.81 9.48
CA LEU A 8 14.29 -6.58 10.25
C LEU A 8 14.91 -5.44 9.44
N ALA A 9 15.90 -5.72 8.59
CA ALA A 9 16.48 -4.73 7.69
C ALA A 9 15.45 -4.19 6.70
N TRP A 10 14.63 -5.06 6.09
CA TRP A 10 13.55 -4.63 5.18
C TRP A 10 12.46 -3.82 5.89
N LEU A 11 12.13 -4.21 7.11
CA LEU A 11 11.20 -3.47 7.95
C LEU A 11 11.76 -2.09 8.29
N ALA A 12 13.05 -2.01 8.63
CA ALA A 12 13.76 -0.75 8.87
C ALA A 12 13.88 0.11 7.60
N VAL A 13 14.08 -0.49 6.42
CA VAL A 13 14.07 0.24 5.12
C VAL A 13 12.66 0.77 4.82
N THR A 14 11.62 -0.01 5.09
CA THR A 14 10.23 0.41 4.90
C THR A 14 9.86 1.56 5.82
N LEU A 15 10.14 1.43 7.12
CA LEU A 15 9.90 2.48 8.12
C LEU A 15 10.79 3.70 7.88
N GLY A 16 12.08 3.49 7.65
CA GLY A 16 13.05 4.54 7.36
C GLY A 16 12.69 5.32 6.11
N GLY A 17 12.33 4.63 5.03
CA GLY A 17 11.79 5.24 3.82
C GLY A 17 10.54 6.07 4.12
N TYR A 18 9.59 5.52 4.86
CA TYR A 18 8.37 6.25 5.23
C TYR A 18 8.67 7.51 6.07
N TYR A 19 9.56 7.41 7.07
CA TYR A 19 9.95 8.52 7.92
C TYR A 19 10.81 9.57 7.22
N LEU A 20 11.65 9.17 6.26
CA LEU A 20 12.47 10.08 5.43
C LEU A 20 11.62 10.80 4.38
N LEU A 21 10.64 10.12 3.79
CA LEU A 21 9.76 10.70 2.79
C LEU A 21 8.67 11.60 3.41
N LYS A 22 8.29 11.39 4.67
CA LYS A 22 7.31 12.22 5.37
C LYS A 22 7.68 13.72 5.44
N PRO A 23 8.91 14.13 5.86
CA PRO A 23 9.32 15.53 5.82
C PRO A 23 9.52 16.05 4.38
N LEU A 24 9.89 15.17 3.43
CA LEU A 24 10.01 15.53 2.01
C LEU A 24 8.65 15.84 1.38
N TYR A 25 7.62 15.04 1.68
CA TYR A 25 6.23 15.28 1.29
C TYR A 25 5.68 16.59 1.87
N ARG A 26 6.06 16.94 3.11
CA ARG A 26 5.67 18.24 3.71
C ARG A 26 6.29 19.45 3.00
N ARG A 27 7.43 19.28 2.31
CA ARG A 27 8.08 20.35 1.55
C ARG A 27 7.61 20.43 0.09
N LEU A 28 7.19 19.30 -0.49
CA LEU A 28 6.71 19.21 -1.88
C LEU A 28 5.43 18.37 -1.94
N PRO A 29 4.24 18.98 -1.72
CA PRO A 29 2.95 18.28 -1.73
C PRO A 29 2.52 17.97 -3.17
N ARG A 30 3.25 17.05 -3.83
CA ARG A 30 2.93 16.50 -5.15
C ARG A 30 2.48 15.05 -5.00
N TRP A 31 1.63 14.60 -5.92
CA TRP A 31 0.99 13.28 -5.88
C TRP A 31 2.04 12.16 -5.90
N TRP A 32 3.15 12.35 -6.62
CA TRP A 32 4.27 11.40 -6.68
C TRP A 32 5.15 11.37 -5.44
N THR A 33 5.16 12.41 -4.59
CA THR A 33 5.95 12.42 -3.35
C THR A 33 5.19 11.77 -2.19
N SER A 34 3.95 11.31 -2.43
CA SER A 34 3.16 10.63 -1.41
C SER A 34 3.91 9.38 -0.94
N PRO A 35 4.17 9.25 0.38
CA PRO A 35 4.83 8.07 0.93
C PRO A 35 4.08 6.77 0.57
N LEU A 36 2.76 6.86 0.38
CA LEU A 36 1.89 5.75 0.00
C LEU A 36 2.19 5.18 -1.39
N PHE A 37 2.77 5.96 -2.31
CA PHE A 37 3.16 5.50 -3.63
C PHE A 37 4.67 5.28 -3.74
N THR A 38 5.45 6.22 -3.23
CA THR A 38 6.91 6.22 -3.41
C THR A 38 7.60 5.08 -2.66
N VAL A 39 7.15 4.76 -1.44
CA VAL A 39 7.77 3.71 -0.62
C VAL A 39 7.56 2.33 -1.25
N PRO A 40 6.35 1.93 -1.70
CA PRO A 40 6.18 0.69 -2.46
C PRO A 40 7.06 0.62 -3.72
N VAL A 41 7.14 1.70 -4.51
CA VAL A 41 7.99 1.73 -5.71
C VAL A 41 9.47 1.54 -5.37
N LEU A 42 9.95 2.22 -4.33
CA LEU A 42 11.32 2.08 -3.85
C LEU A 42 11.61 0.65 -3.36
N LEU A 43 10.67 0.04 -2.64
CA LEU A 43 10.80 -1.34 -2.16
C LEU A 43 10.81 -2.35 -3.32
N ILE A 44 9.98 -2.16 -4.34
CA ILE A 44 9.98 -3.01 -5.54
C ILE A 44 11.33 -2.88 -6.27
N ALA A 45 11.82 -1.65 -6.46
CA ALA A 45 13.12 -1.41 -7.11
C ALA A 45 14.28 -2.06 -6.34
N LEU A 46 14.31 -1.89 -5.02
CA LEU A 46 15.29 -2.56 -4.16
C LEU A 46 15.14 -4.09 -4.21
N GLY A 47 13.91 -4.61 -4.16
CA GLY A 47 13.64 -6.05 -4.23
C GLY A 47 14.15 -6.69 -5.53
N LEU A 48 13.97 -6.00 -6.66
CA LEU A 48 14.49 -6.43 -7.96
C LEU A 48 16.02 -6.38 -8.02
N LEU A 49 16.65 -5.34 -7.47
CA LEU A 49 18.10 -5.19 -7.43
C LEU A 49 18.80 -6.26 -6.57
N PHE A 50 18.18 -6.65 -5.46
CA PHE A 50 18.74 -7.62 -4.50
C PHE A 50 18.29 -9.07 -4.76
N GLY A 51 17.49 -9.34 -5.80
CA GLY A 51 17.08 -10.70 -6.17
C GLY A 51 16.25 -11.40 -5.08
N MET A 52 15.33 -10.68 -4.44
CA MET A 52 14.54 -11.21 -3.34
C MET A 52 13.53 -12.27 -3.81
N ASP A 53 13.56 -13.43 -3.15
CA ASP A 53 12.54 -14.46 -3.29
C ASP A 53 11.22 -14.02 -2.66
N TYR A 54 10.20 -13.82 -3.50
CA TYR A 54 8.83 -13.49 -3.10
C TYR A 54 8.24 -14.42 -2.01
N PRO A 55 8.48 -15.76 -2.04
CA PRO A 55 7.98 -16.66 -1.00
C PRO A 55 8.50 -16.33 0.41
N VAL A 56 9.75 -15.87 0.51
CA VAL A 56 10.36 -15.49 1.79
C VAL A 56 9.75 -14.19 2.30
N TYR A 57 9.62 -13.19 1.41
CA TYR A 57 8.96 -11.93 1.74
C TYR A 57 7.52 -12.12 2.23
N SER A 58 6.73 -12.94 1.53
CA SER A 58 5.33 -13.19 1.90
C SER A 58 5.18 -13.91 3.25
N ARG A 59 6.14 -14.76 3.61
CA ARG A 59 6.14 -15.45 4.91
C ARG A 59 6.43 -14.47 6.05
N ASP A 60 7.42 -13.59 5.85
CA ASP A 60 7.88 -12.66 6.89
C ASP A 60 6.91 -11.48 7.10
N THR A 61 6.16 -11.10 6.07
CA THR A 61 5.19 -9.99 6.12
C THR A 61 3.76 -10.42 6.43
N HIS A 62 3.51 -11.69 6.74
CA HIS A 62 2.16 -12.20 6.99
C HIS A 62 1.41 -11.43 8.12
N TRP A 63 2.13 -10.96 9.13
CA TRP A 63 1.54 -10.15 10.21
C TRP A 63 1.01 -8.78 9.72
N LEU A 64 1.60 -8.19 8.67
CA LEU A 64 1.07 -6.98 8.03
C LEU A 64 -0.27 -7.26 7.35
N VAL A 65 -0.44 -8.46 6.78
CA VAL A 65 -1.71 -8.89 6.19
C VAL A 65 -2.76 -9.10 7.29
N LEU A 66 -2.39 -9.65 8.45
CA LEU A 66 -3.29 -9.76 9.60
C LEU A 66 -3.77 -8.38 10.11
N MET A 67 -2.92 -7.35 10.03
CA MET A 67 -3.28 -5.96 10.37
C MET A 67 -4.27 -5.33 9.38
N LEU A 68 -4.54 -5.95 8.22
CA LEU A 68 -5.56 -5.48 7.28
C LEU A 68 -6.97 -5.60 7.88
N GLY A 69 -7.21 -6.58 8.75
CA GLY A 69 -8.46 -6.74 9.49
C GLY A 69 -8.83 -5.51 10.32
N PRO A 70 -8.02 -5.13 11.33
CA PRO A 70 -8.29 -3.92 12.13
C PRO A 70 -8.26 -2.64 11.29
N ALA A 71 -7.44 -2.56 10.24
CA ALA A 71 -7.48 -1.42 9.31
C ALA A 71 -8.83 -1.33 8.56
N THR A 72 -9.39 -2.46 8.11
CA THR A 72 -10.70 -2.52 7.44
C THR A 72 -11.83 -2.13 8.39
N VAL A 73 -11.76 -2.58 9.65
CA VAL A 73 -12.72 -2.16 10.69
C VAL A 73 -12.59 -0.65 10.98
N ALA A 74 -11.36 -0.12 11.01
CA ALA A 74 -11.14 1.32 11.16
C ALA A 74 -11.70 2.12 9.98
N PHE A 75 -11.68 1.57 8.75
CA PHE A 75 -12.34 2.17 7.58
C PHE A 75 -13.87 2.13 7.63
N ALA A 76 -14.48 1.26 8.43
CA ALA A 76 -15.93 1.30 8.63
C ALA A 76 -16.39 2.57 9.37
N LEU A 77 -15.54 3.15 10.23
CA LEU A 77 -15.86 4.37 10.99
C LEU A 77 -16.17 5.60 10.09
N PRO A 78 -15.32 5.99 9.11
CA PRO A 78 -15.64 7.10 8.21
C PRO A 78 -16.87 6.79 7.36
N ILE A 79 -17.09 5.55 6.92
CA ILE A 79 -18.30 5.16 6.17
C ILE A 79 -19.54 5.43 7.02
N TRP A 80 -19.51 5.05 8.30
CA TRP A 80 -20.63 5.28 9.22
C TRP A 80 -20.86 6.77 9.49
N ARG A 81 -19.78 7.56 9.66
CA ARG A 81 -19.84 9.00 9.94
C ARG A 81 -20.31 9.82 8.73
N TYR A 82 -19.88 9.45 7.52
CA TYR A 82 -20.22 10.15 6.28
C TYR A 82 -21.32 9.46 5.46
N ARG A 83 -22.10 8.54 6.07
CA ARG A 83 -23.14 7.75 5.40
C ARG A 83 -24.17 8.57 4.62
N ARG A 84 -24.52 9.77 5.09
CA ARG A 84 -25.48 10.66 4.39
C ARG A 84 -24.89 11.18 3.07
N LEU A 85 -23.62 11.58 3.09
CA LEU A 85 -22.90 12.05 1.90
C LEU A 85 -22.70 10.90 0.90
N ILE A 86 -22.34 9.71 1.39
CA ILE A 86 -22.22 8.51 0.58
C ILE A 86 -23.55 8.17 -0.09
N ARG A 87 -24.67 8.23 0.65
CA ARG A 87 -26.00 7.98 0.09
C ARG A 87 -26.41 9.00 -0.96
N GLN A 88 -25.95 10.24 -0.87
CA GLN A 88 -26.21 11.27 -1.88
C GLN A 88 -25.45 11.02 -3.19
N HIS A 89 -24.23 10.46 -3.11
CA HIS A 89 -23.34 10.25 -4.26
C HIS A 89 -23.07 8.76 -4.56
N TRP A 90 -23.97 7.87 -4.15
CA TRP A 90 -23.75 6.43 -4.19
C TRP A 90 -23.46 5.90 -5.60
N ALA A 91 -24.14 6.44 -6.62
CA ALA A 91 -23.98 6.02 -8.02
C ALA A 91 -22.59 6.40 -8.56
N ALA A 92 -22.12 7.61 -8.26
CA ALA A 92 -20.78 8.07 -8.66
C ALA A 92 -19.68 7.26 -7.94
N LEU A 93 -19.88 6.95 -6.66
CA LEU A 93 -18.96 6.11 -5.89
C LEU A 93 -18.92 4.67 -6.45
N LEU A 94 -20.08 4.08 -6.77
CA LEU A 94 -20.14 2.74 -7.36
C LEU A 94 -19.45 2.68 -8.72
N ALA A 95 -19.73 3.64 -9.61
CA ALA A 95 -19.09 3.72 -10.91
C ALA A 95 -17.56 3.89 -10.77
N GLY A 96 -17.10 4.73 -9.85
CA GLY A 96 -15.68 4.90 -9.54
C GLY A 96 -15.02 3.63 -9.00
N VAL A 97 -15.69 2.90 -8.11
CA VAL A 97 -15.17 1.64 -7.55
C VAL A 97 -15.11 0.55 -8.63
N LEU A 98 -16.15 0.40 -9.46
CA LEU A 98 -16.17 -0.59 -10.53
C LEU A 98 -15.13 -0.26 -11.61
N GLY A 99 -15.06 1.00 -12.06
CA GLY A 99 -14.06 1.46 -13.01
C GLY A 99 -12.63 1.32 -12.48
N GLY A 100 -12.39 1.72 -11.23
CA GLY A 100 -11.07 1.58 -10.59
C GLY A 100 -10.67 0.11 -10.41
N SER A 101 -11.58 -0.74 -9.95
CA SER A 101 -11.33 -2.17 -9.76
C SER A 101 -11.04 -2.88 -11.07
N THR A 102 -11.80 -2.59 -12.12
CA THR A 102 -11.58 -3.18 -13.44
C THR A 102 -10.24 -2.76 -14.03
N VAL A 103 -9.89 -1.47 -13.97
CA VAL A 103 -8.58 -0.97 -14.42
C VAL A 103 -7.44 -1.59 -13.60
N ALA A 104 -7.61 -1.73 -12.29
CA ALA A 104 -6.60 -2.34 -11.43
C ALA A 104 -6.37 -3.82 -11.79
N MET A 105 -7.45 -4.60 -11.95
CA MET A 105 -7.39 -6.02 -12.32
C MET A 105 -6.80 -6.20 -13.73
N SER A 106 -7.24 -5.39 -14.71
CA SER A 106 -6.72 -5.47 -16.08
C SER A 106 -5.24 -5.11 -16.16
N SER A 107 -4.81 -4.08 -15.41
CA SER A 107 -3.40 -3.67 -15.36
C SER A 107 -2.53 -4.72 -14.69
N ALA A 108 -3.01 -5.31 -13.58
CA ALA A 108 -2.30 -6.39 -12.90
C ALA A 108 -2.14 -7.62 -13.79
N TRP A 109 -3.20 -8.04 -14.47
CA TRP A 109 -3.16 -9.16 -15.40
C TRP A 109 -2.24 -8.88 -16.60
N GLY A 110 -2.29 -7.68 -17.17
CA GLY A 110 -1.46 -7.28 -18.30
C GLY A 110 0.03 -7.12 -17.98
N LEU A 111 0.39 -6.78 -16.74
CA LEU A 111 1.80 -6.74 -16.29
C LEU A 111 2.32 -8.12 -15.85
N ALA A 112 1.42 -9.04 -15.49
CA ALA A 112 1.79 -10.39 -15.09
C ALA A 112 1.98 -11.35 -16.28
N THR A 113 1.44 -11.00 -17.45
CA THR A 113 1.56 -11.77 -18.70
C THR A 113 2.75 -11.26 -19.51
#